data_AF-A0A7W2AUR6-F1
#
_entry.id   AF-A0A7W2AUR6-F1
#
_cell.length_a   1.000
_cell.length_b   1.000
_cell.length_c   1.000
_cell.angle_alpha   90.00
_cell.angle_beta   90.00
_cell.angle_gamma   90.00
#
_symmetry.space_group_name_H-M   'P 1'
#
loop_
_entity.id
_entity.type
_entity.pdbx_description
1 polymer ?
#
loop_
_entity_poly.entity_id
_entity_poly.type
_entity_poly.pdbx_seq_one_letter_code
_entity_poly.pdbx_strand_id
1 'polypeptide(L)'
;MRLDTGLFQQQTQKQILSPQMIQSMEILVLNQQQLEERINDELESNVALERSEADGDGEATEGGSSTEIEIETDGEIFDIDQTRPEVDELVDLGERYEQLRELQQADFWAESTPARKSSLGSGEDEFEWVDHVEGPSETLAEHLIFQLRLKTILSPRQIALCEEIIFNLDERGWRLHSLEEIAAGVASGMESEETDPRWQEVTPSSAEWEDALHMVQSLDPPGVGAENLIDCLCLQLHRDAADNQLEELLVRWHLDDLAKNRLPQIAKTTGKTLEEIKLAADVIRSLEPIPGRAFIQSANPRIVPDILIERDAEGVFRAEVGGQSAPRLQISPHYRELLKGAKKDPELRKYLRKHIENAEWLMGAVQQRNSTLQRVAQEILDRQQEFFSEGDRFLAPMRMQDVADSIGVNVSTVSRAISGKWFQSPGMLRELRSLFSGGTVRDDGAEESRGGVIARIKELVAGEDPKKPLSDATIVKELEKSGVRISRRTVTKYREAEDIPSSRERRQY
;
A
#
# COMPACT_ATOMS: atom_id res chain seq x y z
N MET A 1 18.65 -22.17 -62.11
CA MET A 1 18.36 -21.04 -61.21
C MET A 1 19.69 -20.44 -60.78
N ARG A 2 19.99 -19.20 -61.20
CA ARG A 2 21.16 -18.46 -60.69
C ARG A 2 20.77 -17.88 -59.34
N LEU A 3 21.51 -18.22 -58.29
CA LEU A 3 21.39 -17.58 -56.99
C LEU A 3 22.19 -16.28 -57.05
N ASP A 4 21.49 -15.16 -57.22
CA ASP A 4 22.08 -13.82 -57.03
C ASP A 4 22.31 -13.61 -55.53
N THR A 5 23.57 -13.65 -55.11
CA THR A 5 24.00 -13.26 -53.77
C THR A 5 24.14 -11.74 -53.72
N GLY A 6 23.02 -11.04 -53.59
CA GLY A 6 23.00 -9.60 -53.31
C GLY A 6 23.37 -9.33 -51.86
N LEU A 7 24.48 -8.61 -51.63
CA LEU A 7 24.87 -8.15 -50.29
C LEU A 7 24.00 -6.94 -49.91
N PHE A 8 23.02 -7.14 -49.03
CA PHE A 8 22.19 -6.04 -48.51
C PHE A 8 22.86 -5.43 -47.28
N GLN A 9 23.40 -4.23 -47.43
CA GLN A 9 23.90 -3.45 -46.30
C GLN A 9 22.71 -2.76 -45.60
N GLN A 10 22.25 -3.32 -44.48
CA GLN A 10 21.30 -2.65 -43.59
C GLN A 10 22.07 -1.77 -42.60
N GLN A 11 21.95 -0.45 -42.76
CA GLN A 11 22.42 0.51 -41.77
C GLN A 11 21.39 0.59 -40.64
N THR A 12 21.71 0.02 -39.47
CA THR A 12 20.87 0.15 -38.26
C THR A 12 21.53 1.15 -37.32
N GLN A 13 20.87 2.29 -37.11
CA GLN A 13 21.29 3.29 -36.12
C GLN A 13 20.77 2.85 -34.75
N LYS A 14 21.66 2.32 -33.90
CA LYS A 14 21.34 2.07 -32.48
C LYS A 14 21.77 3.29 -31.67
N GLN A 15 20.80 4.01 -31.11
CA GLN A 15 21.10 5.02 -30.10
C GLN A 15 21.45 4.29 -28.80
N ILE A 16 22.71 4.37 -28.38
CA ILE A 16 23.15 3.88 -27.07
C ILE A 16 22.90 5.04 -26.09
N LEU A 17 21.94 4.87 -25.19
CA LEU A 17 21.71 5.84 -24.10
C LEU A 17 22.95 5.89 -23.21
N SER A 18 23.34 7.08 -22.79
CA SER A 18 24.41 7.20 -21.79
C SER A 18 23.93 6.59 -20.46
N PRO A 19 24.83 5.98 -19.65
CA PRO A 19 24.46 5.44 -18.35
C PRO A 19 23.72 6.46 -17.45
N GLN A 20 24.10 7.73 -17.53
CA GLN A 20 23.43 8.85 -16.85
C GLN A 20 21.99 9.07 -17.35
N MET A 21 21.68 8.87 -18.63
CA MET A 21 20.29 8.95 -19.11
C MET A 21 19.44 7.79 -18.62
N ILE A 22 20.03 6.61 -18.41
CA ILE A 22 19.31 5.45 -17.86
C ILE A 22 19.00 5.68 -16.39
N GLN A 23 19.99 6.11 -15.61
CA GLN A 23 19.79 6.38 -14.18
C GLN A 23 18.80 7.52 -13.92
N SER A 24 18.76 8.56 -14.75
CA SER A 24 17.75 9.62 -14.62
C SER A 24 16.34 9.13 -14.96
N MET A 25 16.20 8.19 -15.90
CA MET A 25 14.93 7.52 -16.17
C MET A 25 14.49 6.61 -15.02
N GLU A 26 15.43 5.94 -14.35
CA GLU A 26 15.15 5.13 -13.16
C GLU A 26 14.61 6.01 -12.03
N ILE A 27 15.28 7.12 -11.72
CA ILE A 27 14.85 8.09 -10.68
C ILE A 27 13.43 8.62 -10.93
N LEU A 28 13.08 8.87 -12.20
CA LEU A 28 11.76 9.38 -12.56
C LEU A 28 10.61 8.39 -12.26
N VAL A 29 10.89 7.09 -12.25
CA VAL A 29 9.90 6.04 -11.97
C VAL A 29 9.71 5.81 -10.47
N LEU A 30 10.74 6.05 -9.65
CA LEU A 30 10.70 5.79 -8.20
C LEU A 30 9.58 6.58 -7.50
N ASN A 31 8.81 5.92 -6.63
CA ASN A 31 7.88 6.59 -5.71
C ASN A 31 8.68 7.37 -4.62
N GLN A 32 8.00 8.20 -3.82
CA GLN A 32 8.67 9.00 -2.80
C GLN A 32 9.53 8.17 -1.83
N GLN A 33 9.00 7.05 -1.31
CA GLN A 33 9.72 6.18 -0.37
C GLN A 33 10.97 5.53 -0.99
N GLN A 34 10.86 5.01 -2.21
CA GLN A 34 11.98 4.45 -2.97
C GLN A 34 13.00 5.52 -3.35
N LEU A 35 12.55 6.76 -3.62
CA LEU A 35 13.46 7.87 -3.87
C LEU A 35 14.24 8.22 -2.60
N GLU A 36 13.59 8.24 -1.44
CA GLU A 36 14.25 8.48 -0.15
C GLU A 36 15.26 7.39 0.18
N GLU A 37 14.91 6.12 0.01
CA GLU A 37 15.81 4.98 0.15
C GLU A 37 17.02 5.11 -0.80
N ARG A 38 16.77 5.45 -2.07
CA ARG A 38 17.84 5.67 -3.04
C ARG A 38 18.74 6.85 -2.69
N ILE A 39 18.17 7.93 -2.15
CA ILE A 39 18.93 9.10 -1.69
C ILE A 39 19.75 8.74 -0.45
N ASN A 40 19.22 7.92 0.47
CA ASN A 40 19.98 7.40 1.62
C ASN A 40 21.20 6.60 1.17
N ASP A 41 21.04 5.67 0.23
CA ASP A 41 22.17 4.89 -0.32
C ASP A 41 23.26 5.78 -0.93
N GLU A 42 22.86 6.84 -1.62
CA GLU A 42 23.78 7.81 -2.22
C GLU A 42 24.44 8.71 -1.16
N LEU A 43 23.75 9.06 -0.08
CA LEU A 43 24.33 9.78 1.05
C LEU A 43 25.37 8.92 1.80
N GLU A 44 25.12 7.62 1.96
CA GLU A 44 26.08 6.71 2.60
C GLU A 44 27.33 6.48 1.75
N SER A 45 27.18 6.44 0.42
CA SER A 45 28.29 6.16 -0.50
C SER A 45 29.03 7.43 -0.96
N ASN A 46 28.38 8.59 -0.96
CA ASN A 46 28.95 9.84 -1.46
C ASN A 46 29.32 10.81 -0.33
N VAL A 47 30.62 10.86 -0.07
CA VAL A 47 31.25 11.72 0.94
C VAL A 47 30.94 13.22 0.76
N ALA A 48 30.65 13.70 -0.47
CA ALA A 48 30.42 15.12 -0.74
C ALA A 48 28.96 15.58 -0.59
N LEU A 49 28.01 14.65 -0.40
CA LEU A 49 26.58 14.92 -0.36
C LEU A 49 26.11 15.02 1.10
N GLU A 50 25.40 16.09 1.44
CA GLU A 50 24.85 16.34 2.77
C GLU A 50 23.34 16.63 2.68
N ARG A 51 22.59 16.25 3.72
CA ARG A 51 21.22 16.72 3.92
C ARG A 51 21.28 18.10 4.56
N SER A 52 20.55 19.07 4.02
CA SER A 52 20.44 20.35 4.72
C SER A 52 19.51 20.19 5.91
N GLU A 53 20.01 20.43 7.12
CA GLU A 53 19.24 20.54 8.37
C GLU A 53 18.42 21.84 8.38
N ALA A 54 17.43 21.95 7.50
CA ALA A 54 16.42 22.99 7.56
C ALA A 54 15.07 22.43 8.04
N ASP A 55 15.11 21.33 8.80
CA ASP A 55 13.98 20.83 9.59
C ASP A 55 14.15 21.33 11.03
N GLY A 56 13.75 22.59 11.22
CA GLY A 56 13.60 23.22 12.52
C GLY A 56 12.56 24.31 12.38
N ASP A 57 11.43 24.14 13.05
CA ASP A 57 10.29 25.05 13.09
C ASP A 57 10.70 26.53 12.98
N GLY A 58 10.31 27.16 11.88
CA GLY A 58 10.58 28.56 11.61
C GLY A 58 9.53 29.13 10.67
N GLU A 59 8.64 29.93 11.24
CA GLU A 59 7.56 30.66 10.58
C GLU A 59 7.98 31.27 9.23
N ALA A 60 7.05 31.21 8.27
CA ALA A 60 7.10 31.96 7.04
C ALA A 60 7.41 33.43 7.31
N THR A 61 8.63 33.85 6.97
CA THR A 61 8.96 35.26 6.76
C THR A 61 9.16 35.47 5.26
N GLU A 62 8.20 36.18 4.68
CA GLU A 62 8.31 36.80 3.37
C GLU A 62 9.60 37.62 3.29
N GLY A 63 10.40 37.37 2.27
CA GLY A 63 11.65 38.08 2.04
C GLY A 63 12.39 37.52 0.83
N GLY A 64 11.88 37.81 -0.35
CA GLY A 64 12.49 37.43 -1.62
C GLY A 64 13.91 37.99 -1.77
N SER A 65 14.85 37.10 -2.05
CA SER A 65 16.04 37.39 -2.85
C SER A 65 16.44 36.10 -3.56
N SER A 66 15.85 35.89 -4.74
CA SER A 66 16.36 34.96 -5.74
C SER A 66 17.73 35.45 -6.21
N THR A 67 18.80 34.83 -5.71
CA THR A 67 20.12 35.01 -6.30
C THR A 67 20.22 34.11 -7.52
N GLU A 68 19.95 34.70 -8.68
CA GLU A 68 20.34 34.17 -9.99
C GLU A 68 21.88 34.04 -10.02
N ILE A 69 22.37 32.86 -10.36
CA ILE A 69 23.80 32.62 -10.56
C ILE A 69 24.07 32.83 -12.06
N GLU A 70 24.51 34.04 -12.43
CA GLU A 70 25.14 34.32 -13.71
C GLU A 70 26.62 33.89 -13.65
N ILE A 71 27.07 33.17 -14.69
CA ILE A 71 28.46 32.75 -14.86
C ILE A 71 29.10 33.69 -15.89
N GLU A 72 29.99 34.57 -15.44
CA GLU A 72 30.91 35.30 -16.33
C GLU A 72 32.37 34.95 -16.01
N THR A 73 33.10 34.59 -17.06
CA THR A 73 34.55 34.38 -17.12
C THR A 73 35.26 35.68 -17.51
N ASP A 74 36.21 36.17 -16.71
CA ASP A 74 37.62 36.38 -17.10
C ASP A 74 38.39 37.31 -16.13
N GLY A 75 39.65 36.92 -15.90
CA GLY A 75 40.85 37.74 -15.67
C GLY A 75 40.81 38.96 -14.75
N GLU A 76 41.48 38.89 -13.61
CA GLU A 76 42.82 39.48 -13.43
C GLU A 76 43.43 39.16 -12.05
N ILE A 77 44.75 39.37 -11.99
CA ILE A 77 45.74 38.89 -11.03
C ILE A 77 45.73 39.76 -9.77
N PHE A 78 45.79 39.15 -8.59
CA PHE A 78 46.32 39.80 -7.38
C PHE A 78 47.37 38.90 -6.71
N ASP A 79 48.62 39.32 -6.84
CA ASP A 79 49.77 38.93 -6.02
C ASP A 79 49.59 39.51 -4.61
N ILE A 80 49.65 38.67 -3.58
CA ILE A 80 50.19 39.07 -2.28
C ILE A 80 51.14 37.97 -1.79
N ASP A 81 52.36 38.45 -1.57
CA ASP A 81 53.57 37.77 -1.19
C ASP A 81 53.55 37.23 0.25
N GLN A 82 54.48 36.29 0.46
CA GLN A 82 54.83 35.44 1.58
C GLN A 82 54.72 36.02 3.00
N THR A 83 54.19 35.21 3.93
CA THR A 83 54.85 34.91 5.22
C THR A 83 54.42 33.54 5.73
N ARG A 84 55.42 32.73 6.09
CA ARG A 84 55.32 31.42 6.77
C ARG A 84 55.74 31.64 8.23
N PRO A 85 55.01 31.10 9.21
CA PRO A 85 55.62 30.24 10.24
C PRO A 85 54.79 28.94 10.40
N GLU A 86 55.37 27.75 10.36
CA GLU A 86 56.02 27.00 11.46
C GLU A 86 55.04 26.16 12.30
N VAL A 87 54.85 24.91 11.84
CA VAL A 87 54.82 23.56 12.48
C VAL A 87 54.38 23.34 13.96
N ASP A 88 54.01 24.34 14.76
CA ASP A 88 53.63 24.11 16.18
C ASP A 88 52.13 23.84 16.39
N GLU A 89 51.25 24.14 15.43
CA GLU A 89 49.79 23.94 15.58
C GLU A 89 49.31 22.50 15.34
N LEU A 90 50.17 21.60 14.84
CA LEU A 90 49.78 20.22 14.54
C LEU A 90 49.94 19.27 15.74
N VAL A 91 50.64 19.69 16.79
CA VAL A 91 50.80 18.94 18.05
C VAL A 91 49.60 19.21 18.99
N ASP A 92 48.99 20.39 18.90
CA ASP A 92 47.92 20.85 19.79
C ASP A 92 46.52 20.26 19.43
N LEU A 93 46.31 19.82 18.18
CA LEU A 93 45.07 19.12 17.80
C LEU A 93 45.03 17.66 18.30
N GLY A 94 46.19 17.01 18.45
CA GLY A 94 46.27 15.63 18.93
C GLY A 94 45.92 15.51 20.41
N GLU A 95 46.46 16.42 21.23
CA GLU A 95 46.18 16.47 22.68
C GLU A 95 44.72 16.88 22.97
N ARG A 96 44.12 17.72 22.11
CA ARG A 96 42.71 18.11 22.21
C ARG A 96 41.75 16.97 21.83
N TYR A 97 42.13 16.10 20.90
CA TYR A 97 41.33 14.91 20.54
C TYR A 97 41.41 13.80 21.60
N GLU A 98 42.55 13.64 22.27
CA GLU A 98 42.68 12.70 23.40
C GLU A 98 41.90 13.17 24.63
N GLN A 99 41.90 14.48 24.93
CA GLN A 99 41.08 15.05 26.02
C GLN A 99 39.56 14.96 25.75
N LEU A 100 39.12 15.12 24.50
CA LEU A 100 37.71 14.92 24.10
C LEU A 100 37.27 13.46 24.23
N ARG A 101 38.18 12.51 23.95
CA ARG A 101 37.91 11.07 24.10
C ARG A 101 37.84 10.64 25.57
N GLU A 102 38.65 11.24 26.44
CA GLU A 102 38.56 11.01 27.90
C GLU A 102 37.29 11.62 28.52
N LEU A 103 36.83 12.79 28.04
CA LEU A 103 35.55 13.40 28.46
C LEU A 103 34.34 12.57 28.00
N GLN A 104 34.33 12.10 26.75
CA GLN A 104 33.24 11.26 26.23
C GLN A 104 33.18 9.87 26.88
N GLN A 105 34.33 9.32 27.30
CA GLN A 105 34.38 8.03 28.00
C GLN A 105 33.94 8.16 29.47
N ALA A 106 34.04 9.34 30.08
CA ALA A 106 33.53 9.61 31.43
C ALA A 106 32.00 9.78 31.46
N ASP A 107 31.42 10.43 30.45
CA ASP A 107 29.97 10.67 30.38
C ASP A 107 29.18 9.40 30.01
N PHE A 108 29.73 8.52 29.17
CA PHE A 108 29.04 7.30 28.71
C PHE A 108 28.81 6.25 29.81
N TRP A 109 29.67 6.19 30.85
CA TRP A 109 29.50 5.29 31.99
C TRP A 109 28.71 5.91 33.16
N ALA A 110 28.55 7.25 33.19
CA ALA A 110 27.77 7.94 34.21
C ALA A 110 26.25 7.87 33.95
N GLU A 111 25.83 7.70 32.70
CA GLU A 111 24.40 7.69 32.31
C GLU A 111 23.75 6.29 32.34
N SER A 112 24.55 5.22 32.47
CA SER A 112 24.06 3.83 32.46
C SER A 112 23.81 3.22 33.85
N THR A 113 23.75 4.02 34.91
CA THR A 113 23.31 3.53 36.24
C THR A 113 21.97 4.17 36.61
N PRO A 114 20.88 3.41 36.81
CA PRO A 114 19.62 3.98 37.26
C PRO A 114 19.77 4.43 38.71
N ALA A 115 20.09 5.71 38.89
CA ALA A 115 20.01 6.36 40.18
C ALA A 115 18.54 6.37 40.60
N ARG A 116 18.19 5.61 41.65
CA ARG A 116 16.90 5.70 42.32
C ARG A 116 16.71 7.13 42.85
N LYS A 117 16.09 8.00 42.06
CA LYS A 117 15.52 9.26 42.54
C LYS A 117 14.22 8.97 43.26
N SER A 118 14.25 9.12 44.58
CA SER A 118 13.06 9.33 45.38
C SER A 118 12.50 10.72 45.08
N SER A 119 11.53 10.82 44.17
CA SER A 119 10.65 11.97 44.07
C SER A 119 9.21 11.49 43.87
N LEU A 120 8.45 11.65 44.94
CA LEU A 120 7.01 11.56 45.01
C LEU A 120 6.41 12.64 44.08
N GLY A 121 5.94 12.24 42.90
CA GLY A 121 5.27 13.14 41.96
C GLY A 121 5.30 12.62 40.53
N SER A 122 4.18 12.02 40.11
CA SER A 122 3.77 11.76 38.72
C SER A 122 4.77 11.03 37.83
N GLY A 123 4.81 9.70 37.92
CA GLY A 123 5.44 8.81 36.93
C GLY A 123 4.47 8.40 35.81
N GLU A 124 3.51 9.25 35.47
CA GLU A 124 2.55 8.97 34.38
C GLU A 124 3.20 9.27 33.00
N ASP A 125 4.00 10.35 32.88
CA ASP A 125 4.50 10.83 31.58
C ASP A 125 5.64 9.99 30.94
N GLU A 126 6.45 9.29 31.73
CA GLU A 126 7.64 8.57 31.20
C GLU A 126 7.30 7.21 30.55
N PHE A 127 6.09 6.70 30.80
CA PHE A 127 5.55 5.47 30.19
C PHE A 127 4.44 5.73 29.16
N GLU A 128 4.02 6.99 28.93
CA GLU A 128 3.02 7.32 27.90
C GLU A 128 3.42 6.80 26.51
N TRP A 129 4.72 6.81 26.19
CA TRP A 129 5.24 6.24 24.94
C TRP A 129 4.92 4.75 24.80
N VAL A 130 4.95 3.99 25.89
CA VAL A 130 4.65 2.55 25.90
C VAL A 130 3.14 2.32 25.76
N ASP A 131 2.32 3.20 26.34
CA ASP A 131 0.86 3.20 26.17
C ASP A 131 0.42 3.66 24.77
N HIS A 132 1.29 4.37 24.03
CA HIS A 132 1.08 4.78 22.63
C HIS A 132 1.62 3.79 21.60
N VAL A 133 2.38 2.77 22.01
CA VAL A 133 2.73 1.66 21.11
C VAL A 133 1.55 0.69 21.10
N GLU A 134 0.82 0.64 20.00
CA GLU A 134 -0.15 -0.43 19.76
C GLU A 134 0.56 -1.78 19.90
N GLY A 135 0.21 -2.55 20.94
CA GLY A 135 0.70 -3.92 21.09
C GLY A 135 0.26 -4.79 19.91
N PRO A 136 1.00 -5.87 19.59
CA PRO A 136 0.54 -6.84 18.59
C PRO A 136 -0.84 -7.34 19.02
N SER A 137 -1.83 -7.26 18.14
CA SER A 137 -3.15 -7.80 18.47
C SER A 137 -3.06 -9.31 18.60
N GLU A 138 -3.82 -9.87 19.51
CA GLU A 138 -3.94 -11.32 19.66
C GLU A 138 -4.37 -11.97 18.33
N THR A 139 -3.63 -12.97 17.90
CA THR A 139 -3.99 -13.78 16.73
C THR A 139 -5.11 -14.77 17.08
N LEU A 140 -5.85 -15.26 16.06
CA LEU A 140 -6.89 -16.26 16.28
C LEU A 140 -6.32 -17.51 17.00
N ALA A 141 -5.12 -17.94 16.62
CA ALA A 141 -4.47 -19.11 17.23
C ALA A 141 -4.15 -18.87 18.71
N GLU A 142 -3.60 -17.71 19.06
CA GLU A 142 -3.30 -17.34 20.45
C GLU A 142 -4.58 -17.28 21.30
N HIS A 143 -5.65 -16.69 20.76
CA HIS A 143 -6.94 -16.61 21.44
C HIS A 143 -7.54 -18.00 21.72
N LEU A 144 -7.47 -18.92 20.75
CA LEU A 144 -7.95 -20.30 20.92
C LEU A 144 -7.09 -21.09 21.91
N ILE A 145 -5.77 -20.94 21.87
CA ILE A 145 -4.85 -21.57 22.82
C ILE A 145 -5.11 -21.05 24.24
N PHE A 146 -5.35 -19.75 24.41
CA PHE A 146 -5.72 -19.18 25.69
C PHE A 146 -7.00 -19.81 26.24
N GLN A 147 -8.03 -19.98 25.41
CA GLN A 147 -9.27 -20.65 25.82
C GLN A 147 -9.07 -22.14 26.16
N LEU A 148 -8.24 -22.86 25.41
CA LEU A 148 -7.90 -24.25 25.75
C LEU A 148 -7.25 -24.33 27.14
N ARG A 149 -6.37 -23.40 27.47
CA ARG A 149 -5.71 -23.33 28.79
C ARG A 149 -6.68 -23.03 29.92
N LEU A 150 -7.78 -22.32 29.66
CA LEU A 150 -8.84 -22.08 30.64
C LEU A 150 -9.70 -23.33 30.91
N LYS A 151 -9.76 -24.29 29.98
CA LYS A 151 -10.51 -25.54 30.17
C LYS A 151 -9.70 -26.53 31.02
N THR A 152 -10.04 -26.61 32.30
CA THR A 152 -9.40 -27.51 33.29
C THR A 152 -9.72 -29.01 33.14
N ILE A 153 -10.50 -29.41 32.13
CA ILE A 153 -11.01 -30.78 31.98
C ILE A 153 -10.15 -31.63 31.02
N LEU A 154 -9.25 -31.01 30.24
CA LEU A 154 -8.52 -31.72 29.18
C LEU A 154 -7.23 -32.37 29.69
N SER A 155 -6.95 -33.57 29.18
CA SER A 155 -5.65 -34.21 29.36
C SER A 155 -4.55 -33.46 28.58
N PRO A 156 -3.28 -33.48 29.03
CA PRO A 156 -2.17 -32.86 28.31
C PRO A 156 -2.04 -33.35 26.85
N ARG A 157 -2.41 -34.60 26.58
CA ARG A 157 -2.42 -35.20 25.24
C ARG A 157 -3.51 -34.62 24.35
N GLN A 158 -4.71 -34.39 24.89
CA GLN A 158 -5.80 -33.73 24.15
C GLN A 158 -5.48 -32.27 23.84
N ILE A 159 -4.82 -31.56 24.77
CA ILE A 159 -4.39 -30.18 24.54
C ILE A 159 -3.40 -30.12 23.37
N ALA A 160 -2.42 -31.03 23.32
CA ALA A 160 -1.47 -31.11 22.20
C ALA A 160 -2.20 -31.38 20.85
N LEU A 161 -3.16 -32.31 20.82
CA LEU A 161 -3.96 -32.56 19.61
C LEU A 161 -4.76 -31.32 19.17
N CYS A 162 -5.35 -30.59 20.13
CA CYS A 162 -6.09 -29.38 19.83
C CYS A 162 -5.17 -28.24 19.33
N GLU A 163 -3.96 -28.11 19.90
CA GLU A 163 -2.95 -27.14 19.46
C GLU A 163 -2.55 -27.39 18.00
N GLU A 164 -2.29 -28.65 17.61
CA GLU A 164 -1.99 -28.99 16.22
C GLU A 164 -3.14 -28.66 15.27
N ILE A 165 -4.39 -28.90 15.68
CA ILE A 165 -5.56 -28.50 14.88
C ILE A 165 -5.61 -26.97 14.74
N ILE A 166 -5.34 -26.23 15.82
CA ILE A 166 -5.37 -24.75 15.84
C ILE A 166 -4.30 -24.16 14.91
N PHE A 167 -3.09 -24.71 14.90
CA PHE A 167 -2.02 -24.24 14.00
C PHE A 167 -2.29 -24.56 12.53
N ASN A 168 -3.16 -25.53 12.23
CA ASN A 168 -3.61 -25.86 10.88
C ASN A 168 -4.87 -25.07 10.43
N LEU A 169 -5.29 -24.06 11.21
CA LEU A 169 -6.37 -23.15 10.84
C LEU A 169 -5.83 -22.01 9.96
N ASP A 170 -6.61 -21.66 8.94
CA ASP A 170 -6.43 -20.44 8.14
C ASP A 170 -6.82 -19.19 8.95
N GLU A 171 -6.41 -18.01 8.49
CA GLU A 171 -6.80 -16.70 9.07
C GLU A 171 -8.33 -16.54 9.16
N ARG A 172 -9.07 -17.22 8.29
CA ARG A 172 -10.54 -17.26 8.27
C ARG A 172 -11.13 -18.10 9.41
N GLY A 173 -10.34 -18.98 10.02
CA GLY A 173 -10.76 -19.97 11.01
C GLY A 173 -11.24 -21.31 10.42
N TRP A 174 -10.95 -21.58 9.14
CA TRP A 174 -11.23 -22.85 8.48
C TRP A 174 -10.01 -23.76 8.51
N ARG A 175 -10.21 -25.08 8.44
CA ARG A 175 -9.10 -26.03 8.36
C ARG A 175 -8.56 -26.08 6.94
N LEU A 176 -7.24 -26.00 6.79
CA LEU A 176 -6.56 -26.14 5.51
C LEU A 176 -6.47 -27.62 5.07
N HIS A 177 -6.30 -28.50 6.05
CA HIS A 177 -6.05 -29.93 5.86
C HIS A 177 -7.14 -30.80 6.48
N SER A 178 -7.36 -31.97 5.91
CA SER A 178 -8.25 -32.98 6.50
C SER A 178 -7.64 -33.57 7.78
N LEU A 179 -8.47 -34.16 8.65
CA LEU A 179 -7.97 -34.82 9.86
C LEU A 179 -6.96 -35.94 9.56
N GLU A 180 -7.14 -36.64 8.44
CA GLU A 180 -6.25 -37.73 8.02
C GLU A 180 -4.87 -37.21 7.61
N GLU A 181 -4.82 -36.07 6.93
CA GLU A 181 -3.57 -35.40 6.55
C GLU A 181 -2.81 -34.88 7.77
N ILE A 182 -3.53 -34.28 8.73
CA ILE A 182 -2.93 -33.80 9.99
C ILE A 182 -2.38 -34.99 10.79
N ALA A 183 -3.14 -36.09 10.88
CA ALA A 183 -2.69 -37.30 11.56
C ALA A 183 -1.45 -37.92 10.89
N ALA A 184 -1.38 -37.93 9.55
CA ALA A 184 -0.22 -38.40 8.80
C ALA A 184 1.00 -37.49 9.00
N GLY A 185 0.81 -36.17 9.06
CA GLY A 185 1.88 -35.20 9.34
C GLY A 185 2.48 -35.42 10.72
N VAL A 186 1.65 -35.61 11.75
CA VAL A 186 2.10 -35.91 13.12
C VAL A 186 2.80 -37.27 13.17
N ALA A 187 2.28 -38.31 12.50
CA ALA A 187 2.91 -39.62 12.44
C ALA A 187 4.30 -39.58 11.75
N SER A 188 4.45 -38.78 10.69
CA SER A 188 5.75 -38.56 10.05
C SER A 188 6.72 -37.74 10.91
N GLY A 189 6.21 -36.81 11.73
CA GLY A 189 6.99 -36.04 12.69
C GLY A 189 7.51 -36.90 13.85
N MET A 190 6.73 -37.90 14.29
CA MET A 190 7.13 -38.89 15.31
C MET A 190 8.29 -39.80 14.87
N GLU A 191 8.59 -39.90 13.57
CA GLU A 191 9.75 -40.64 13.06
C GLU A 191 11.07 -39.83 13.15
N SER A 192 10.99 -38.53 13.46
CA SER A 192 12.15 -37.64 13.59
C SER A 192 12.60 -37.50 15.05
N GLU A 193 13.92 -37.45 15.31
CA GLU A 193 14.53 -37.39 16.66
C GLU A 193 14.14 -36.15 17.51
N GLU A 194 13.43 -35.18 16.91
CA GLU A 194 12.93 -33.94 17.55
C GLU A 194 11.42 -34.04 17.87
N THR A 195 10.95 -35.19 18.31
CA THR A 195 9.54 -35.37 18.67
C THR A 195 9.23 -34.64 20.00
N ASP A 196 8.14 -33.86 20.02
CA ASP A 196 7.67 -33.20 21.25
C ASP A 196 7.40 -34.24 22.37
N PRO A 197 7.93 -34.04 23.60
CA PRO A 197 7.79 -34.98 24.73
C PRO A 197 6.35 -35.34 25.10
N ARG A 198 5.36 -34.60 24.57
CA ARG A 198 3.93 -34.80 24.79
C ARG A 198 3.35 -35.99 24.01
N TRP A 199 4.04 -36.44 22.96
CA TRP A 199 3.66 -37.63 22.20
C TRP A 199 4.26 -38.86 22.87
N GLN A 200 3.48 -39.53 23.71
CA GLN A 200 3.78 -40.93 24.04
C GLN A 200 3.86 -41.72 22.73
N GLU A 201 4.73 -42.73 22.63
CA GLU A 201 5.06 -43.57 21.44
C GLU A 201 3.87 -44.25 20.73
N VAL A 202 2.63 -43.88 21.06
CA VAL A 202 1.38 -44.38 20.50
C VAL A 202 0.80 -43.33 19.55
N THR A 203 0.68 -43.72 18.29
CA THR A 203 -0.04 -42.93 17.29
C THR A 203 -1.49 -42.70 17.74
N PRO A 204 -1.97 -41.44 17.74
CA PRO A 204 -3.34 -41.14 18.13
C PRO A 204 -4.35 -41.83 17.20
N SER A 205 -5.42 -42.35 17.80
CA SER A 205 -6.51 -42.99 17.06
C SER A 205 -7.36 -41.94 16.33
N SER A 206 -8.04 -42.30 15.25
CA SER A 206 -8.95 -41.40 14.54
C SER A 206 -10.05 -40.83 15.45
N ALA A 207 -10.51 -41.62 16.43
CA ALA A 207 -11.47 -41.18 17.43
C ALA A 207 -10.93 -40.07 18.35
N GLU A 208 -9.64 -40.10 18.70
CA GLU A 208 -9.02 -39.06 19.54
C GLU A 208 -8.91 -37.73 18.79
N TRP A 209 -8.72 -37.78 17.47
CA TRP A 209 -8.72 -36.60 16.59
C TRP A 209 -10.12 -36.01 16.41
N GLU A 210 -11.15 -36.84 16.28
CA GLU A 210 -12.55 -36.39 16.20
C GLU A 210 -12.98 -35.71 17.51
N ASP A 211 -12.61 -36.29 18.66
CA ASP A 211 -12.86 -35.69 19.96
C ASP A 211 -12.14 -34.33 20.08
N ALA A 212 -10.86 -34.26 19.70
CA ALA A 212 -10.10 -33.01 19.71
C ALA A 212 -10.72 -31.95 18.78
N LEU A 213 -11.19 -32.36 17.60
CA LEU A 213 -11.87 -31.46 16.67
C LEU A 213 -13.16 -30.90 17.28
N HIS A 214 -14.01 -31.75 17.87
CA HIS A 214 -15.23 -31.30 18.55
C HIS A 214 -14.91 -30.33 19.69
N MET A 215 -13.79 -30.54 20.39
CA MET A 215 -13.33 -29.62 21.42
C MET A 215 -12.92 -28.27 20.83
N VAL A 216 -12.17 -28.24 19.72
CA VAL A 216 -11.82 -26.98 19.03
C VAL A 216 -13.06 -26.28 18.47
N GLN A 217 -14.00 -27.02 17.88
CA GLN A 217 -15.27 -26.48 17.37
C GLN A 217 -16.18 -25.92 18.48
N SER A 218 -16.01 -26.37 19.73
CA SER A 218 -16.72 -25.84 20.89
C SER A 218 -16.16 -24.51 21.43
N LEU A 219 -15.01 -24.06 20.93
CA LEU A 219 -14.36 -22.81 21.35
C LEU A 219 -15.07 -21.59 20.73
N ASP A 220 -14.66 -20.41 21.15
CA ASP A 220 -15.13 -19.13 20.62
C ASP A 220 -14.05 -18.50 19.74
N PRO A 221 -14.33 -17.99 18.53
CA PRO A 221 -15.65 -17.79 17.89
C PRO A 221 -16.35 -19.07 17.37
N PRO A 222 -17.69 -19.09 17.26
CA PRO A 222 -18.43 -20.25 16.78
C PRO A 222 -18.19 -20.50 15.29
N GLY A 223 -18.10 -21.78 14.89
CA GLY A 223 -17.82 -22.17 13.50
C GLY A 223 -16.32 -22.25 13.15
N VAL A 224 -15.43 -22.10 14.13
CA VAL A 224 -14.00 -22.39 13.99
C VAL A 224 -13.77 -23.89 13.79
N GLY A 225 -12.78 -24.25 12.97
CA GLY A 225 -12.46 -25.65 12.69
C GLY A 225 -13.41 -26.32 11.68
N ALA A 226 -14.17 -25.51 10.93
CA ALA A 226 -14.96 -25.98 9.81
C ALA A 226 -14.07 -26.32 8.60
N GLU A 227 -14.49 -27.27 7.77
CA GLU A 227 -13.83 -27.55 6.48
C GLU A 227 -14.30 -26.60 5.38
N ASN A 228 -15.60 -26.28 5.39
CA ASN A 228 -16.26 -25.51 4.34
C ASN A 228 -17.22 -24.49 4.93
N LEU A 229 -17.63 -23.49 4.15
CA LEU A 229 -18.63 -22.49 4.55
C LEU A 229 -19.93 -23.13 5.07
N ILE A 230 -20.40 -24.18 4.39
CA ILE A 230 -21.61 -24.92 4.78
C ILE A 230 -21.44 -25.52 6.18
N ASP A 231 -20.27 -26.09 6.46
CA ASP A 231 -19.95 -26.72 7.73
C ASP A 231 -19.82 -25.67 8.84
N CYS A 232 -19.20 -24.52 8.54
CA CYS A 232 -19.09 -23.38 9.45
C CYS A 232 -20.47 -22.87 9.91
N LEU A 233 -21.37 -22.63 8.95
CA LEU A 233 -22.73 -22.18 9.24
C LEU A 233 -23.54 -23.26 9.98
N CYS A 234 -23.38 -24.54 9.62
CA CYS A 234 -24.00 -25.64 10.36
C CYS A 234 -23.53 -25.67 11.82
N LEU A 235 -22.22 -25.56 12.07
CA LEU A 235 -21.65 -25.54 13.42
C LEU A 235 -22.18 -24.37 14.26
N GLN A 236 -22.37 -23.20 13.65
CA GLN A 236 -22.98 -22.05 14.32
C GLN A 236 -24.45 -22.31 14.65
N LEU A 237 -25.23 -22.86 13.71
CA LEU A 237 -26.64 -23.19 13.91
C LEU A 237 -26.87 -24.26 14.99
N HIS A 238 -25.96 -25.22 15.14
CA HIS A 238 -26.03 -26.27 16.17
C HIS A 238 -25.73 -25.74 17.58
N ARG A 239 -24.99 -24.63 17.69
CA ARG A 239 -24.67 -24.01 18.98
C ARG A 239 -25.84 -23.18 19.51
N ASP A 240 -26.70 -22.67 18.63
CA ASP A 240 -27.93 -22.00 19.03
C ASP A 240 -28.97 -22.97 19.58
N ALA A 241 -29.64 -22.57 20.66
CA ALA A 241 -30.66 -23.40 21.34
C ALA A 241 -31.99 -23.49 20.59
N ALA A 242 -32.10 -22.91 19.39
CA ALA A 242 -33.30 -22.89 18.57
C ALA A 242 -33.37 -24.14 17.67
N ASP A 243 -34.59 -24.62 17.40
CA ASP A 243 -34.83 -25.79 16.53
C ASP A 243 -34.65 -25.39 15.05
N ASN A 244 -33.38 -25.30 14.62
CA ASN A 244 -32.95 -24.72 13.35
C ASN A 244 -32.95 -25.72 12.17
N GLN A 245 -33.92 -26.66 12.14
CA GLN A 245 -33.95 -27.74 11.14
C GLN A 245 -34.16 -27.24 9.71
N LEU A 246 -34.90 -26.13 9.54
CA LEU A 246 -35.19 -25.57 8.22
C LEU A 246 -33.97 -24.79 7.69
N GLU A 247 -33.30 -24.07 8.58
CA GLU A 247 -32.08 -23.31 8.35
C GLU A 247 -30.94 -24.26 7.94
N GLU A 248 -30.74 -25.37 8.66
CA GLU A 248 -29.72 -26.37 8.31
C GLU A 248 -29.98 -26.98 6.93
N LEU A 249 -31.25 -27.32 6.64
CA LEU A 249 -31.62 -27.85 5.33
C LEU A 249 -31.36 -26.84 4.21
N LEU A 250 -31.65 -25.57 4.45
CA LEU A 250 -31.38 -24.49 3.51
C LEU A 250 -29.88 -24.29 3.28
N VAL A 251 -29.07 -24.30 4.33
CA VAL A 251 -27.61 -24.15 4.25
C VAL A 251 -26.96 -25.32 3.51
N ARG A 252 -27.37 -26.57 3.77
CA ARG A 252 -26.79 -27.75 3.12
C ARG A 252 -27.15 -27.88 1.63
N TRP A 253 -28.38 -27.54 1.24
CA TRP A 253 -28.90 -27.89 -0.09
C TRP A 253 -29.31 -26.69 -0.96
N HIS A 254 -29.55 -25.52 -0.38
CA HIS A 254 -30.13 -24.36 -1.08
C HIS A 254 -29.35 -23.06 -0.88
N LEU A 255 -28.10 -23.10 -0.40
CA LEU A 255 -27.28 -21.90 -0.20
C LEU A 255 -27.09 -21.08 -1.49
N ASP A 256 -26.81 -21.76 -2.61
CA ASP A 256 -26.66 -21.13 -3.93
C ASP A 256 -27.95 -20.47 -4.44
N ASP A 257 -29.09 -21.09 -4.14
CA ASP A 257 -30.40 -20.57 -4.53
C ASP A 257 -30.81 -19.38 -3.63
N LEU A 258 -30.41 -19.38 -2.36
CA LEU A 258 -30.54 -18.24 -1.45
C LEU A 258 -29.67 -17.08 -1.93
N ALA A 259 -28.40 -17.33 -2.29
CA ALA A 259 -27.48 -16.31 -2.80
C ALA A 259 -28.02 -15.64 -4.07
N LYS A 260 -28.65 -16.42 -4.97
CA LYS A 260 -29.27 -15.91 -6.21
C LYS A 260 -30.69 -15.38 -6.03
N ASN A 261 -31.16 -15.26 -4.78
CA ASN A 261 -32.51 -14.80 -4.42
C ASN A 261 -33.63 -15.56 -5.15
N ARG A 262 -33.51 -16.89 -5.26
CA ARG A 262 -34.46 -17.79 -5.92
C ARG A 262 -35.48 -18.38 -4.94
N LEU A 263 -36.03 -17.54 -4.06
CA LEU A 263 -37.01 -17.93 -3.03
C LEU A 263 -38.20 -18.77 -3.58
N PRO A 264 -38.76 -18.48 -4.77
CA PRO A 264 -39.85 -19.29 -5.31
C PRO A 264 -39.46 -20.72 -5.73
N GLN A 265 -38.18 -20.98 -6.04
CA GLN A 265 -37.70 -22.33 -6.33
C GLN A 265 -37.51 -23.11 -5.03
N ILE A 266 -36.95 -22.46 -4.01
CA ILE A 266 -36.79 -23.04 -2.67
C ILE A 266 -38.14 -23.45 -2.11
N ALA A 267 -39.16 -22.57 -2.16
CA ALA A 267 -40.51 -22.86 -1.68
C ALA A 267 -41.15 -24.08 -2.36
N LYS A 268 -40.84 -24.32 -3.65
CA LYS A 268 -41.33 -25.51 -4.37
C LYS A 268 -40.62 -26.78 -3.94
N THR A 269 -39.31 -26.71 -3.66
CA THR A 269 -38.50 -27.88 -3.30
C THR A 269 -38.69 -28.27 -1.83
N THR A 270 -38.76 -27.29 -0.93
CA THR A 270 -38.93 -27.53 0.52
C THR A 270 -40.39 -27.70 0.92
N GLY A 271 -41.35 -27.27 0.08
CA GLY A 271 -42.78 -27.32 0.37
C GLY A 271 -43.22 -26.34 1.47
N LYS A 272 -42.34 -25.41 1.87
CA LYS A 272 -42.56 -24.43 2.93
C LYS A 272 -43.08 -23.11 2.39
N THR A 273 -43.69 -22.32 3.27
CA THR A 273 -44.22 -21.01 2.88
C THR A 273 -43.09 -20.02 2.60
N LEU A 274 -43.36 -19.02 1.76
CA LEU A 274 -42.37 -17.99 1.44
C LEU A 274 -41.97 -17.15 2.67
N GLU A 275 -42.85 -17.06 3.67
CA GLU A 275 -42.62 -16.32 4.92
C GLU A 275 -41.66 -17.09 5.84
N GLU A 276 -41.84 -18.40 6.01
CA GLU A 276 -40.91 -19.24 6.78
C GLU A 276 -39.50 -19.22 6.19
N ILE A 277 -39.39 -19.28 4.85
CA ILE A 277 -38.08 -19.23 4.16
C ILE A 277 -37.42 -17.87 4.34
N LYS A 278 -38.19 -16.78 4.41
CA LYS A 278 -37.64 -15.44 4.69
C LYS A 278 -37.08 -15.35 6.10
N LEU A 279 -37.83 -15.83 7.10
CA LEU A 279 -37.37 -15.84 8.48
C LEU A 279 -36.08 -16.65 8.64
N ALA A 280 -36.02 -17.84 8.05
CA ALA A 280 -34.80 -18.66 8.06
C ALA A 280 -33.65 -18.01 7.29
N ALA A 281 -33.93 -17.34 6.17
CA ALA A 281 -32.90 -16.60 5.42
C ALA A 281 -32.36 -15.41 6.23
N ASP A 282 -33.18 -14.74 7.03
CA ASP A 282 -32.75 -13.65 7.90
C ASP A 282 -31.90 -14.17 9.08
N VAL A 283 -32.21 -15.35 9.63
CA VAL A 283 -31.33 -16.04 10.59
C VAL A 283 -29.99 -16.36 9.95
N ILE A 284 -29.98 -16.98 8.76
CA ILE A 284 -28.73 -17.32 8.04
C ILE A 284 -27.89 -16.06 7.74
N ARG A 285 -28.51 -14.92 7.45
CA ARG A 285 -27.82 -13.63 7.26
C ARG A 285 -27.19 -13.06 8.53
N SER A 286 -27.72 -13.43 9.69
CA SER A 286 -27.16 -13.00 10.99
C SER A 286 -25.93 -13.80 11.43
N LEU A 287 -25.67 -14.94 10.76
CA LEU A 287 -24.50 -15.78 11.02
C LEU A 287 -23.23 -15.18 10.43
N GLU A 288 -22.09 -15.43 11.09
CA GLU A 288 -20.78 -14.92 10.67
C GLU A 288 -20.03 -15.97 9.84
N PRO A 289 -19.89 -15.80 8.51
CA PRO A 289 -19.27 -16.81 7.65
C PRO A 289 -17.74 -16.93 7.84
N ILE A 290 -17.11 -15.93 8.45
CA ILE A 290 -15.65 -15.85 8.65
C ILE A 290 -15.39 -15.57 10.13
N PRO A 291 -15.32 -16.61 10.98
CA PRO A 291 -15.13 -16.43 12.42
C PRO A 291 -13.81 -15.74 12.78
N GLY A 292 -12.76 -15.92 11.96
CA GLY A 292 -11.46 -15.26 12.16
C GLY A 292 -11.45 -13.75 11.90
N ARG A 293 -12.52 -13.16 11.34
CA ARG A 293 -12.55 -11.74 10.91
C ARG A 293 -12.17 -10.76 12.01
N ALA A 294 -12.55 -11.02 13.26
CA ALA A 294 -12.20 -10.15 14.40
C ALA A 294 -10.68 -10.10 14.69
N PHE A 295 -9.95 -11.12 14.26
CA PHE A 295 -8.51 -11.28 14.50
C PHE A 295 -7.67 -11.00 13.25
N ILE A 296 -8.29 -10.86 12.07
CA ILE A 296 -7.60 -10.45 10.85
C ILE A 296 -7.33 -8.96 10.96
N GLN A 297 -6.07 -8.61 11.22
CA GLN A 297 -5.61 -7.24 11.02
C GLN A 297 -5.55 -6.98 9.52
N SER A 298 -6.46 -6.14 9.02
CA SER A 298 -6.19 -5.45 7.77
C SER A 298 -5.08 -4.44 8.04
N ALA A 299 -3.83 -4.82 7.76
CA ALA A 299 -2.76 -3.85 7.62
C ALA A 299 -3.21 -2.88 6.52
N ASN A 300 -3.74 -1.72 6.89
CA ASN A 300 -4.06 -0.68 5.94
C ASN A 300 -2.73 0.00 5.62
N PRO A 301 -2.08 -0.29 4.48
CA PRO A 301 -0.78 0.29 4.19
C PRO A 301 -0.94 1.80 4.17
N ARG A 302 -0.17 2.50 5.00
CA ARG A 302 -0.13 3.97 4.97
C ARG A 302 0.48 4.39 3.63
N ILE A 303 -0.35 4.95 2.76
CA ILE A 303 0.09 5.50 1.48
C ILE A 303 0.53 6.95 1.72
N VAL A 304 1.81 7.23 1.48
CA VAL A 304 2.34 8.60 1.48
C VAL A 304 2.15 9.19 0.06
N PRO A 305 1.41 10.29 -0.10
CA PRO A 305 1.20 10.90 -1.41
C PRO A 305 2.48 11.59 -1.92
N ASP A 306 2.73 11.50 -3.23
CA ASP A 306 3.83 12.22 -3.89
C ASP A 306 3.45 13.67 -4.21
N ILE A 307 2.15 13.92 -4.44
CA ILE A 307 1.60 15.23 -4.82
C ILE A 307 0.49 15.64 -3.85
N LEU A 308 0.60 16.84 -3.31
CA LEU A 308 -0.44 17.48 -2.52
C LEU A 308 -1.16 18.49 -3.41
N ILE A 309 -2.49 18.42 -3.46
CA ILE A 309 -3.34 19.33 -4.21
C ILE A 309 -4.11 20.15 -3.21
N GLU A 310 -3.79 21.43 -3.13
CA GLU A 310 -4.48 22.37 -2.25
C GLU A 310 -5.28 23.38 -3.06
N ARG A 311 -6.26 23.99 -2.40
CA ARG A 311 -7.07 25.04 -2.99
C ARG A 311 -6.63 26.37 -2.41
N ASP A 312 -6.24 27.29 -3.29
CA ASP A 312 -5.79 28.61 -2.88
C ASP A 312 -6.92 29.47 -2.33
N ALA A 313 -6.53 30.59 -1.71
CA ALA A 313 -7.44 31.66 -1.29
C ALA A 313 -8.34 32.20 -2.43
N GLU A 314 -7.90 32.10 -3.68
CA GLU A 314 -8.64 32.51 -4.88
C GLU A 314 -9.55 31.40 -5.45
N GLY A 315 -9.52 30.21 -4.85
CA GLY A 315 -10.36 29.08 -5.24
C GLY A 315 -9.80 28.21 -6.37
N VAL A 316 -8.58 28.48 -6.85
CA VAL A 316 -7.85 27.71 -7.85
C VAL A 316 -7.08 26.56 -7.19
N PHE A 317 -7.00 25.40 -7.84
CA PHE A 317 -6.24 24.26 -7.35
C PHE A 317 -4.77 24.36 -7.78
N ARG A 318 -3.85 24.19 -6.83
CA ARG A 318 -2.41 24.11 -7.09
C ARG A 318 -1.86 22.75 -6.66
N ALA A 319 -0.98 22.19 -7.49
CA ALA A 319 -0.26 20.96 -7.20
C ALA A 319 1.13 21.28 -6.63
N GLU A 320 1.41 20.80 -5.43
CA GLU A 320 2.72 20.82 -4.80
C GLU A 320 3.31 19.40 -4.77
N VAL A 321 4.54 19.28 -5.26
CA VAL A 321 5.25 17.99 -5.31
C VAL A 321 6.27 17.95 -4.18
N GLY A 322 6.24 16.89 -3.37
CA GLY A 322 7.26 16.66 -2.34
C GLY A 322 7.14 17.54 -1.09
N GLY A 323 5.96 18.09 -0.80
CA GLY A 323 5.74 19.15 0.18
C GLY A 323 6.09 18.89 1.65
N GLN A 324 6.43 17.66 2.06
CA GLN A 324 6.78 17.38 3.48
C GLN A 324 7.97 16.43 3.71
N SER A 325 8.42 15.64 2.72
CA SER A 325 9.38 14.55 2.96
C SER A 325 10.56 14.52 1.98
N ALA A 326 10.60 15.40 0.98
CA ALA A 326 11.72 15.41 0.03
C ALA A 326 12.97 16.03 0.70
N PRO A 327 14.05 15.26 0.93
CA PRO A 327 15.23 15.78 1.57
C PRO A 327 15.86 16.84 0.67
N ARG A 328 16.12 18.02 1.24
CA ARG A 328 16.88 19.06 0.57
C ARG A 328 18.35 18.65 0.56
N LEU A 329 18.83 18.27 -0.62
CA LEU A 329 20.21 17.85 -0.85
C LEU A 329 21.10 19.07 -1.10
N GLN A 330 22.27 19.09 -0.46
CA GLN A 330 23.31 20.08 -0.72
C GLN A 330 24.67 19.41 -0.84
N ILE A 331 25.56 20.09 -1.56
CA ILE A 331 26.97 19.66 -1.65
C ILE A 331 27.72 20.35 -0.53
N SER A 332 28.38 19.55 0.29
CA SER A 332 29.19 20.02 1.41
C SER A 332 30.16 21.14 0.99
N PRO A 333 30.09 22.34 1.59
CA PRO A 333 31.03 23.42 1.33
C PRO A 333 32.49 23.01 1.60
N HIS A 334 32.70 22.14 2.59
CA HIS A 334 34.02 21.65 2.98
C HIS A 334 34.73 20.91 1.83
N TYR A 335 34.05 19.98 1.18
CA TYR A 335 34.63 19.23 0.06
C TYR A 335 34.86 20.10 -1.20
N ARG A 336 34.04 21.15 -1.39
CA ARG A 336 34.28 22.16 -2.45
C ARG A 336 35.55 22.96 -2.19
N GLU A 337 35.82 23.34 -0.95
CA GLU A 337 37.04 24.05 -0.56
C GLU A 337 38.28 23.14 -0.65
N LEU A 338 38.16 21.88 -0.22
CA LEU A 338 39.20 20.88 -0.38
C LEU A 338 39.58 20.66 -1.85
N LEU A 339 38.61 20.67 -2.77
CA LEU A 339 38.89 20.58 -4.20
C LEU A 339 39.71 21.79 -4.71
N LYS A 340 39.42 23.00 -4.21
CA LYS A 340 40.17 24.23 -4.53
C LYS A 340 41.59 24.19 -3.96
N GLY A 341 41.77 23.62 -2.76
CA GLY A 341 43.05 23.44 -2.07
C GLY A 341 43.91 22.27 -2.59
N ALA A 342 43.30 21.22 -3.14
CA ALA A 342 43.94 19.99 -3.63
C ALA A 342 44.65 20.15 -4.99
N LYS A 343 45.36 21.26 -5.20
CA LYS A 343 46.20 21.47 -6.41
C LYS A 343 47.39 20.50 -6.47
N LYS A 344 47.83 19.96 -5.33
CA LYS A 344 49.05 19.16 -5.20
C LYS A 344 48.86 17.64 -5.32
N ASP A 345 47.64 17.12 -5.15
CA ASP A 345 47.37 15.67 -5.21
C ASP A 345 46.39 15.32 -6.36
N PRO A 346 46.88 14.76 -7.49
CA PRO A 346 46.05 14.44 -8.65
C PRO A 346 44.97 13.38 -8.39
N GLU A 347 45.26 12.38 -7.56
CA GLU A 347 44.35 11.27 -7.24
C GLU A 347 43.19 11.74 -6.35
N LEU A 348 43.48 12.49 -5.28
CA LEU A 348 42.47 13.08 -4.41
C LEU A 348 41.54 14.02 -5.19
N ARG A 349 42.11 14.83 -6.09
CA ARG A 349 41.32 15.73 -6.94
C ARG A 349 40.38 14.98 -7.90
N LYS A 350 40.83 13.87 -8.47
CA LYS A 350 40.02 13.01 -9.35
C LYS A 350 38.89 12.34 -8.56
N TYR A 351 39.19 11.87 -7.36
CA TYR A 351 38.21 11.30 -6.43
C TYR A 351 37.11 12.31 -6.06
N LEU A 352 37.51 13.47 -5.51
CA LEU A 352 36.56 14.53 -5.11
C LEU A 352 35.73 15.04 -6.29
N ARG A 353 36.34 15.24 -7.46
CA ARG A 353 35.63 15.65 -8.66
C ARG A 353 34.54 14.65 -9.06
N LYS A 354 34.86 13.35 -9.06
CA LYS A 354 33.87 12.31 -9.40
C LYS A 354 32.69 12.31 -8.43
N HIS A 355 32.96 12.46 -7.14
CA HIS A 355 31.92 12.49 -6.11
C HIS A 355 31.04 13.74 -6.18
N ILE A 356 31.63 14.90 -6.49
CA ILE A 356 30.90 16.16 -6.73
C ILE A 356 30.07 16.07 -8.02
N GLU A 357 30.65 15.59 -9.13
CA GLU A 357 29.91 15.42 -10.39
C GLU A 357 28.73 14.45 -10.24
N ASN A 358 28.91 13.35 -9.49
CA ASN A 358 27.84 12.41 -9.17
C ASN A 358 26.75 13.06 -8.30
N ALA A 359 27.14 13.86 -7.29
CA ALA A 359 26.19 14.59 -6.44
C ALA A 359 25.39 15.63 -7.24
N GLU A 360 26.06 16.44 -8.07
CA GLU A 360 25.42 17.43 -8.95
C GLU A 360 24.46 16.76 -9.94
N TRP A 361 24.87 15.62 -10.50
CA TRP A 361 24.03 14.85 -11.40
C TRP A 361 22.77 14.29 -10.70
N LEU A 362 22.92 13.72 -9.49
CA LEU A 362 21.78 13.22 -8.71
C LEU A 362 20.82 14.35 -8.34
N MET A 363 21.34 15.49 -7.85
CA MET A 363 20.54 16.68 -7.53
C MET A 363 19.78 17.18 -8.75
N GLY A 364 20.46 17.27 -9.91
CA GLY A 364 19.84 17.66 -11.17
C GLY A 364 18.74 16.68 -11.61
N ALA A 365 18.96 15.38 -11.46
CA ALA A 365 17.98 14.34 -11.79
C ALA A 365 16.74 14.42 -10.88
N VAL A 366 16.92 14.62 -9.57
CA VAL A 366 15.83 14.80 -8.60
C VAL A 366 15.04 16.09 -8.91
N GLN A 367 15.73 17.20 -9.18
CA GLN A 367 15.09 18.46 -9.54
C GLN A 367 14.31 18.33 -10.86
N GLN A 368 14.87 17.66 -11.87
CA GLN A 368 14.20 17.42 -13.14
C GLN A 368 12.96 16.53 -12.96
N ARG A 369 13.04 15.49 -12.12
CA ARG A 369 11.89 14.65 -11.74
C ARG A 369 10.78 15.52 -11.14
N ASN A 370 11.10 16.29 -10.11
CA ASN A 370 10.11 17.10 -9.39
C ASN A 370 9.48 18.16 -10.31
N SER A 371 10.28 18.84 -11.14
CA SER A 371 9.80 19.80 -12.13
C SER A 371 8.90 19.13 -13.18
N THR A 372 9.27 17.97 -13.70
CA THR A 372 8.46 17.24 -14.68
C THR A 372 7.14 16.78 -14.06
N LEU A 373 7.19 16.24 -12.84
CA LEU A 373 6.00 15.77 -12.13
C LEU A 373 5.06 16.93 -11.79
N GLN A 374 5.60 18.08 -11.36
CA GLN A 374 4.82 19.29 -11.08
C GLN A 374 4.13 19.82 -12.33
N ARG A 375 4.85 19.91 -13.47
CA ARG A 375 4.27 20.34 -14.75
C ARG A 375 3.16 19.40 -15.23
N VAL A 376 3.37 18.09 -15.09
CA VAL A 376 2.36 17.07 -15.42
C VAL A 376 1.15 17.20 -14.50
N ALA A 377 1.35 17.37 -13.20
CA ALA A 377 0.27 17.51 -12.24
C ALA A 377 -0.56 18.77 -12.47
N GLN A 378 0.09 19.91 -12.74
CA GLN A 378 -0.61 21.16 -13.03
C GLN A 378 -1.43 21.06 -14.32
N GLU A 379 -0.89 20.49 -15.39
CA GLU A 379 -1.64 20.27 -16.64
C GLU A 379 -2.84 19.34 -16.43
N ILE A 380 -2.70 18.32 -15.57
CA ILE A 380 -3.82 17.45 -15.20
C ILE A 380 -4.89 18.24 -14.43
N LEU A 381 -4.49 19.07 -13.46
CA LEU A 381 -5.41 19.93 -12.69
C LEU A 381 -6.19 20.87 -13.62
N ASP A 382 -5.50 21.54 -14.53
CA ASP A 382 -6.11 22.51 -15.45
C ASP A 382 -7.15 21.87 -16.37
N ARG A 383 -6.93 20.61 -16.78
CA ARG A 383 -7.89 19.85 -17.59
C ARG A 383 -9.03 19.23 -16.79
N GLN A 384 -8.85 19.02 -15.49
CA GLN A 384 -9.76 18.26 -14.63
C GLN A 384 -10.36 19.11 -13.51
N GLN A 385 -10.49 20.42 -13.68
CA GLN A 385 -11.01 21.33 -12.65
C GLN A 385 -12.42 20.92 -12.15
N GLU A 386 -13.29 20.45 -13.05
CA GLU A 386 -14.63 19.97 -12.69
C GLU A 386 -14.59 18.72 -11.81
N PHE A 387 -13.62 17.83 -12.03
CA PHE A 387 -13.43 16.63 -11.21
C PHE A 387 -12.98 16.96 -9.78
N PHE A 388 -12.03 17.89 -9.62
CA PHE A 388 -11.55 18.28 -8.28
C PHE A 388 -12.56 19.12 -7.49
N SER A 389 -13.52 19.76 -8.16
CA SER A 389 -14.56 20.57 -7.52
C SER A 389 -15.83 19.78 -7.22
N GLU A 390 -16.34 19.00 -8.17
CA GLU A 390 -17.64 18.33 -8.09
C GLU A 390 -17.52 16.79 -7.93
N GLY A 391 -16.29 16.26 -7.97
CA GLY A 391 -15.98 14.85 -7.69
C GLY A 391 -15.97 13.93 -8.92
N ASP A 392 -15.94 12.61 -8.65
CA ASP A 392 -15.70 11.54 -9.63
C ASP A 392 -16.62 11.55 -10.86
N ARG A 393 -17.81 12.14 -10.73
CA ARG A 393 -18.81 12.22 -11.81
C ARG A 393 -18.33 13.03 -13.01
N PHE A 394 -17.54 14.06 -12.75
CA PHE A 394 -17.10 15.03 -13.75
C PHE A 394 -15.68 14.75 -14.25
N LEU A 395 -15.18 13.52 -14.06
CA LEU A 395 -13.91 13.09 -14.63
C LEU A 395 -13.99 13.17 -16.16
N ALA A 396 -13.27 14.12 -16.75
CA ALA A 396 -13.18 14.26 -18.18
C ALA A 396 -12.23 13.18 -18.73
N PRO A 397 -12.54 12.55 -19.89
CA PRO A 397 -11.59 11.64 -20.51
C PRO A 397 -10.36 12.41 -20.99
N MET A 398 -9.18 11.88 -20.70
CA MET A 398 -7.90 12.53 -20.98
C MET A 398 -6.89 11.48 -21.41
N ARG A 399 -6.26 11.68 -22.57
CA ARG A 399 -5.21 10.79 -23.06
C ARG A 399 -3.85 11.31 -22.61
N MET A 400 -2.92 10.39 -22.38
CA MET A 400 -1.53 10.75 -22.03
C MET A 400 -0.84 11.53 -23.16
N GLN A 401 -1.27 11.33 -24.41
CA GLN A 401 -0.78 12.06 -25.58
C GLN A 401 -1.03 13.57 -25.44
N ASP A 402 -2.25 13.95 -25.01
CA ASP A 402 -2.66 15.35 -24.94
C ASP A 402 -1.85 16.13 -23.90
N VAL A 403 -1.55 15.48 -22.76
CA VAL A 403 -0.70 16.03 -21.70
C VAL A 403 0.76 16.11 -22.17
N ALA A 404 1.24 15.10 -22.89
CA ALA A 404 2.60 15.07 -23.42
C ALA A 404 2.84 16.18 -24.45
N ASP A 405 1.87 16.42 -25.33
CA ASP A 405 1.92 17.46 -26.37
C ASP A 405 1.89 18.88 -25.77
N SER A 406 1.11 19.10 -24.70
CA SER A 406 1.07 20.41 -23.99
C SER A 406 2.41 20.75 -23.34
N ILE A 407 3.04 19.77 -22.68
CA ILE A 407 4.28 19.96 -21.91
C ILE A 407 5.52 19.87 -22.80
N GLY A 408 5.39 19.33 -24.02
CA GLY A 408 6.49 19.15 -24.97
C GLY A 408 7.41 17.97 -24.62
N VAL A 409 6.87 16.92 -23.99
CA VAL A 409 7.61 15.72 -23.60
C VAL A 409 7.11 14.48 -24.34
N ASN A 410 7.88 13.39 -24.33
CA ASN A 410 7.42 12.14 -24.92
C ASN A 410 6.35 11.48 -24.02
N VAL A 411 5.37 10.81 -24.63
CA VAL A 411 4.34 10.05 -23.92
C VAL A 411 4.93 9.03 -22.94
N SER A 412 6.07 8.42 -23.29
CA SER A 412 6.79 7.50 -22.41
C SER A 412 7.32 8.18 -21.14
N THR A 413 7.70 9.46 -21.22
CA THR A 413 8.11 10.26 -20.05
C THR A 413 6.92 10.52 -19.14
N VAL A 414 5.76 10.89 -19.69
CA VAL A 414 4.53 11.11 -18.90
C VAL A 414 4.08 9.81 -18.24
N SER A 415 4.02 8.71 -19.01
CA SER A 415 3.60 7.41 -18.49
C SER A 415 4.51 6.89 -17.38
N ARG A 416 5.81 7.20 -17.42
CA ARG A 416 6.76 6.84 -16.36
C ARG A 416 6.62 7.75 -15.15
N ALA A 417 6.45 9.06 -15.37
CA ALA A 417 6.34 10.05 -14.31
C ALA A 417 5.12 9.81 -13.41
N ILE A 418 3.98 9.36 -13.98
CA ILE A 418 2.74 9.13 -13.23
C ILE A 418 2.63 7.73 -12.60
N SER A 419 3.45 6.77 -13.03
CA SER A 419 3.28 5.36 -12.64
C SER A 419 3.60 5.18 -11.16
N GLY A 420 2.67 4.61 -10.40
CA GLY A 420 2.85 4.38 -8.96
C GLY A 420 2.95 5.66 -8.13
N LYS A 421 2.48 6.80 -8.67
CA LYS A 421 2.43 8.07 -7.95
C LYS A 421 1.03 8.36 -7.44
N TRP A 422 0.95 8.78 -6.19
CA TRP A 422 -0.30 9.11 -5.54
C TRP A 422 -0.44 10.61 -5.33
N PHE A 423 -1.66 11.11 -5.46
CA PHE A 423 -1.99 12.49 -5.14
C PHE A 423 -3.01 12.52 -4.00
N GLN A 424 -2.88 13.52 -3.13
CA GLN A 424 -3.83 13.83 -2.07
C GLN A 424 -4.51 15.16 -2.38
N SER A 425 -5.82 15.18 -2.27
CA SER A 425 -6.67 16.37 -2.35
C SER A 425 -7.60 16.35 -1.13
N PRO A 426 -8.24 17.47 -0.72
CA PRO A 426 -9.12 17.47 0.44
C PRO A 426 -10.21 16.38 0.34
N GLY A 427 -10.12 15.36 1.20
CA GLY A 427 -11.05 14.21 1.22
C GLY A 427 -10.79 13.12 0.19
N MET A 428 -9.68 13.14 -0.56
CA MET A 428 -9.40 12.17 -1.62
C MET A 428 -7.90 11.80 -1.68
N LEU A 429 -7.62 10.50 -1.77
CA LEU A 429 -6.27 9.94 -2.01
C LEU A 429 -6.35 8.92 -3.13
N ARG A 430 -5.69 9.18 -4.27
CA ARG A 430 -5.77 8.33 -5.47
C ARG A 430 -4.48 8.28 -6.27
N GLU A 431 -4.32 7.25 -7.08
CA GLU A 431 -3.22 7.16 -8.04
C GLU A 431 -3.45 8.13 -9.23
N LEU A 432 -2.42 8.89 -9.63
CA LEU A 432 -2.45 9.80 -10.78
C LEU A 432 -2.85 9.11 -12.07
N ARG A 433 -2.39 7.86 -12.25
CA ARG A 433 -2.71 7.05 -13.43
C ARG A 433 -4.22 6.83 -13.59
N SER A 434 -4.97 6.78 -12.49
CA SER A 434 -6.41 6.52 -12.51
C SER A 434 -7.23 7.64 -13.16
N LEU A 435 -6.66 8.86 -13.29
CA LEU A 435 -7.28 10.00 -13.95
C LEU A 435 -7.26 9.88 -15.49
N PHE A 436 -6.34 9.08 -16.03
CA PHE A 436 -6.27 8.82 -17.47
C PHE A 436 -7.28 7.75 -17.87
N SER A 437 -8.50 8.20 -18.15
CA SER A 437 -9.58 7.34 -18.60
C SER A 437 -9.80 7.45 -20.11
N GLY A 438 -10.17 6.33 -20.74
CA GLY A 438 -10.69 6.34 -22.09
C GLY A 438 -12.10 6.96 -22.12
N GLY A 439 -12.37 7.80 -23.11
CA GLY A 439 -13.67 8.40 -23.35
C GLY A 439 -14.54 7.59 -24.30
N THR A 440 -15.85 7.61 -24.07
CA THR A 440 -16.86 7.30 -25.09
C THR A 440 -17.46 8.61 -25.60
N VAL A 441 -17.53 8.76 -26.91
CA VAL A 441 -18.08 9.97 -27.55
C VAL A 441 -19.61 9.93 -27.46
N ARG A 442 -20.22 10.96 -26.86
CA ARG A 442 -21.68 11.18 -26.93
C ARG A 442 -22.07 11.71 -28.31
N ASP A 443 -23.35 11.57 -28.65
CA ASP A 443 -23.91 12.09 -29.91
C ASP A 443 -23.78 13.62 -30.06
N ASP A 444 -23.60 14.34 -28.95
CA ASP A 444 -23.41 15.80 -28.89
C ASP A 444 -21.93 16.24 -29.07
N GLY A 445 -21.02 15.29 -29.31
CA GLY A 445 -19.58 15.54 -29.41
C GLY A 445 -18.83 15.65 -28.08
N ALA A 446 -19.54 15.68 -26.95
CA ALA A 446 -18.94 15.61 -25.61
C ALA A 446 -18.44 14.19 -25.30
N GLU A 447 -17.20 14.05 -24.85
CA GLU A 447 -16.65 12.75 -24.43
C GLU A 447 -16.94 12.49 -22.94
N GLU A 448 -17.47 11.32 -22.61
CA GLU A 448 -17.73 10.90 -21.23
C GLU A 448 -16.80 9.76 -20.82
N SER A 449 -16.21 9.86 -19.63
CA SER A 449 -15.32 8.85 -19.09
C SER A 449 -16.05 7.60 -18.61
N ARG A 450 -15.32 6.48 -18.52
CA ARG A 450 -15.81 5.24 -17.90
C ARG A 450 -16.36 5.47 -16.48
N GLY A 451 -15.73 6.34 -15.69
CA GLY A 451 -16.15 6.66 -14.32
C GLY A 451 -17.52 7.33 -14.29
N GLY A 452 -17.75 8.34 -15.14
CA GLY A 452 -19.04 9.02 -15.24
C GLY A 452 -20.19 8.08 -15.63
N VAL A 453 -19.94 7.15 -16.56
CA VAL A 453 -20.91 6.12 -16.94
C VAL A 453 -21.26 5.21 -15.75
N ILE A 454 -20.25 4.76 -14.99
CA ILE A 454 -20.46 3.90 -13.81
C ILE A 454 -21.28 4.64 -12.74
N ALA A 455 -20.95 5.90 -12.47
CA ALA A 455 -21.68 6.73 -11.51
C ALA A 455 -23.16 6.88 -11.89
N ARG A 456 -23.46 7.10 -13.17
CA ARG A 456 -24.85 7.13 -13.68
C ARG A 456 -25.56 5.79 -13.56
N ILE A 457 -24.88 4.67 -13.81
CA ILE A 457 -25.46 3.35 -13.58
C ILE A 457 -25.82 3.19 -12.09
N LYS A 458 -24.96 3.63 -11.17
CA LYS A 458 -25.24 3.63 -9.72
C LYS A 458 -26.45 4.49 -9.37
N GLU A 459 -26.55 5.71 -9.90
CA GLU A 459 -27.72 6.60 -9.70
C GLU A 459 -29.02 5.95 -10.20
N LEU A 460 -29.00 5.36 -11.40
CA LEU A 460 -30.16 4.68 -11.98
C LEU A 460 -30.59 3.47 -11.16
N VAL A 461 -29.63 2.71 -10.60
CA VAL A 461 -29.92 1.57 -9.74
C VAL A 461 -30.40 2.02 -8.36
N ALA A 462 -29.85 3.11 -7.80
CA ALA A 462 -30.29 3.65 -6.51
C ALA A 462 -31.72 4.24 -6.58
N GLY A 463 -32.12 4.79 -7.73
CA GLY A 463 -33.46 5.35 -7.96
C GLY A 463 -34.51 4.34 -8.43
N GLU A 464 -34.21 3.03 -8.47
CA GLU A 464 -35.12 2.01 -9.01
C GLU A 464 -36.23 1.58 -8.01
N ASP A 465 -37.34 1.06 -8.54
CA ASP A 465 -38.36 0.42 -7.70
C ASP A 465 -37.89 -0.98 -7.25
N PRO A 466 -37.73 -1.25 -5.95
CA PRO A 466 -37.22 -2.53 -5.43
C PRO A 466 -38.06 -3.75 -5.83
N LYS A 467 -39.35 -3.56 -6.17
CA LYS A 467 -40.24 -4.65 -6.62
C LYS A 467 -40.04 -5.00 -8.10
N LYS A 468 -39.56 -4.06 -8.90
CA LYS A 468 -39.32 -4.19 -10.34
C LYS A 468 -37.99 -3.53 -10.73
N PRO A 469 -36.86 -4.16 -10.35
CA PRO A 469 -35.54 -3.64 -10.69
C PRO A 469 -35.34 -3.52 -12.19
N LEU A 470 -34.57 -2.52 -12.60
CA LEU A 470 -34.31 -2.23 -14.01
C LEU A 470 -33.43 -3.33 -14.62
N SER A 471 -33.87 -3.87 -15.76
CA SER A 471 -33.05 -4.82 -16.51
C SER A 471 -31.87 -4.12 -17.19
N ASP A 472 -30.76 -4.82 -17.42
CA ASP A 472 -29.61 -4.26 -18.15
C ASP A 472 -30.01 -3.67 -19.52
N ALA A 473 -31.03 -4.23 -20.19
CA ALA A 473 -31.56 -3.70 -21.44
C ALA A 473 -32.36 -2.39 -21.25
N THR A 474 -32.98 -2.21 -20.09
CA THR A 474 -33.69 -0.97 -19.72
C THR A 474 -32.69 0.12 -19.36
N ILE A 475 -31.62 -0.22 -18.64
CA ILE A 475 -30.53 0.70 -18.30
C ILE A 475 -29.88 1.25 -19.57
N VAL A 476 -29.62 0.41 -20.58
CA VAL A 476 -29.13 0.87 -21.90
C VAL A 476 -30.07 1.92 -22.51
N LYS A 477 -31.39 1.70 -22.47
CA LYS A 477 -32.36 2.65 -23.04
C LYS A 477 -32.40 3.99 -22.29
N GLU A 478 -32.29 3.98 -20.96
CA GLU A 478 -32.22 5.22 -20.18
C GLU A 478 -30.90 5.96 -20.41
N LEU A 479 -29.79 5.24 -20.57
CA LEU A 479 -28.50 5.82 -20.95
C LEU A 479 -28.52 6.40 -22.38
N GLU A 480 -29.18 5.73 -23.33
CA GLU A 480 -29.38 6.26 -24.68
C GLU A 480 -30.19 7.57 -24.68
N LYS A 481 -31.24 7.67 -23.84
CA LYS A 481 -32.00 8.94 -23.69
C LYS A 481 -31.17 10.09 -23.15
N SER A 482 -30.14 9.78 -22.35
CA SER A 482 -29.19 10.77 -21.81
C SER A 482 -27.98 11.01 -22.72
N GLY A 483 -28.02 10.47 -23.95
CA GLY A 483 -27.02 10.72 -25.00
C GLY A 483 -25.83 9.77 -24.99
N VAL A 484 -25.87 8.69 -24.21
CA VAL A 484 -24.75 7.75 -24.03
C VAL A 484 -25.06 6.42 -24.74
N ARG A 485 -24.36 6.14 -25.84
CA ARG A 485 -24.54 4.89 -26.62
C ARG A 485 -23.62 3.78 -26.13
N ILE A 486 -24.18 2.82 -25.40
CA ILE A 486 -23.40 1.71 -24.81
C ILE A 486 -24.11 0.37 -25.06
N SER A 487 -23.31 -0.67 -25.32
CA SER A 487 -23.85 -2.03 -25.50
C SER A 487 -24.32 -2.64 -24.17
N ARG A 488 -25.33 -3.51 -24.22
CA ARG A 488 -25.79 -4.27 -23.04
C ARG A 488 -24.64 -5.02 -22.35
N ARG A 489 -23.72 -5.63 -23.11
CA ARG A 489 -22.56 -6.35 -22.55
C ARG A 489 -21.63 -5.43 -21.76
N THR A 490 -21.47 -4.19 -22.22
CA THR A 490 -20.64 -3.19 -21.54
C THR A 490 -21.29 -2.74 -20.23
N VAL A 491 -22.63 -2.56 -20.22
CA VAL A 491 -23.37 -2.27 -18.98
C VAL A 491 -23.23 -3.43 -17.98
N THR A 492 -23.40 -4.68 -18.41
CA THR A 492 -23.21 -5.85 -17.54
C THR A 492 -21.78 -5.91 -16.98
N LYS A 493 -20.76 -5.69 -17.81
CA LYS A 493 -19.35 -5.64 -17.39
C LYS A 493 -19.07 -4.54 -16.36
N TYR A 494 -19.62 -3.34 -16.57
CA TYR A 494 -19.45 -2.23 -15.63
C TYR A 494 -20.20 -2.46 -14.32
N ARG A 495 -21.36 -3.12 -14.38
CA ARG A 495 -22.14 -3.51 -13.21
C ARG A 495 -21.41 -4.56 -12.37
N GLU A 496 -20.85 -5.58 -13.01
CA GLU A 496 -20.06 -6.64 -12.36
C GLU A 496 -18.76 -6.10 -11.74
N ALA A 497 -18.11 -5.14 -12.40
CA ALA A 497 -16.89 -4.52 -11.86
C ALA A 497 -17.10 -3.69 -10.58
N GLU A 498 -18.35 -3.32 -10.29
CA GLU A 498 -18.73 -2.51 -9.13
C GLU A 498 -19.58 -3.31 -8.12
N ASP A 499 -19.57 -4.65 -8.24
CA ASP A 499 -20.34 -5.57 -7.39
C ASP A 499 -21.84 -5.26 -7.30
N ILE A 500 -22.41 -4.63 -8.33
CA ILE A 500 -23.84 -4.32 -8.36
C ILE A 500 -24.60 -5.59 -8.78
N PRO A 501 -25.54 -6.13 -7.97
CA PRO A 501 -26.24 -7.38 -8.29
C PRO A 501 -27.15 -7.26 -9.52
N SER A 502 -27.49 -8.40 -10.12
CA SER A 502 -28.34 -8.44 -11.31
C SER A 502 -29.78 -8.08 -10.97
N SER A 503 -30.55 -7.64 -11.98
CA SER A 503 -31.98 -7.35 -11.81
C SER A 503 -32.79 -8.50 -11.16
N ARG A 504 -32.33 -9.76 -11.23
CA ARG A 504 -33.00 -10.87 -10.53
C ARG A 504 -32.68 -10.91 -9.05
N GLU A 505 -31.43 -10.64 -8.69
CA GLU A 505 -30.94 -10.66 -7.30
C GLU A 505 -31.46 -9.45 -6.51
N ARG A 506 -31.57 -8.28 -7.17
CA ARG A 506 -32.08 -7.04 -6.54
C ARG A 506 -33.59 -7.03 -6.28
N ARG A 507 -34.33 -8.00 -6.84
CA ARG A 507 -35.79 -8.03 -6.71
C ARG A 507 -36.18 -8.44 -5.29
N GLN A 508 -36.92 -7.57 -4.60
CA GLN A 508 -37.57 -7.92 -3.33
C GLN A 508 -38.95 -8.55 -3.62
N TYR A 509 -39.19 -9.73 -3.05
CA TYR A 509 -40.43 -10.51 -3.21
C TYR A 509 -41.48 -10.19 -2.16
#